data_AF-A0A945U444-F1
#
_entry.id   AF-A0A945U444-F1
#
_cell.length_a   1.000
_cell.length_b   1.000
_cell.length_c   1.000
_cell.angle_alpha   90.00
_cell.angle_beta   90.00
_cell.angle_gamma   90.00
#
_symmetry.space_group_name_H-M   'P 1'
#
loop_
_entity.id
_entity.type
_entity.pdbx_description
1 polymer ?
#
loop_
_entity_poly.entity_id
_entity_poly.type
_entity_poly.pdbx_seq_one_letter_code
_entity_poly.pdbx_strand_id
1 'polypeptide(L)'
;HAANAAYWMNSEGRWITSSFYMDNLPTYVQEINDNNTAQNYLIGTWEVDGEFSHNLESMFSQKGGAAIKNTPFGNSILTDLSLKILKNEKLGQGENTDVLTISFSSTDYIGHQFGPHAPEIKDTYLRLDKEISEILEELSKRVGQENVIVFLTADHGVVSEPNELLERKIPAGYFDGSVMKTELSSELITTFGEGDWIKNYSNNQLFLNQDLIKEKDVSSEKIQKFCADFLIKYEWVKNTYTATQLHENEYSNSFHSLVQRGFNQKRSGDVIVSLQTGWLSSYWSAGGTTHGSSYSYDTHVPLIFWGGNIPQGQTDRKVNIRDIAPTISTLLGTAYPNGCTGNPLPEVTE
;
A
#
# COMPACT_ATOMS: atom_id res chain seq x y z
N HIS A 1 6.86 18.76 -9.71
CA HIS A 1 8.16 18.48 -10.34
C HIS A 1 8.29 16.97 -10.53
N ALA A 2 8.93 16.51 -11.61
CA ALA A 2 9.30 15.10 -11.72
C ALA A 2 10.58 14.85 -10.91
N ALA A 3 10.76 13.64 -10.39
CA ALA A 3 12.01 13.23 -9.74
C ALA A 3 13.13 13.12 -10.78
N ASN A 4 14.39 13.36 -10.35
CA ASN A 4 15.56 13.12 -11.19
C ASN A 4 15.74 11.62 -11.52
N ALA A 5 15.30 10.74 -10.62
CA ALA A 5 15.35 9.29 -10.81
C ALA A 5 14.26 8.61 -9.97
N ALA A 6 13.83 7.42 -10.42
CA ALA A 6 13.10 6.46 -9.59
C ALA A 6 13.63 5.06 -9.89
N TYR A 7 13.89 4.29 -8.83
CA TYR A 7 14.42 2.93 -8.92
C TYR A 7 13.47 1.94 -8.25
N TRP A 8 13.30 0.78 -8.85
CA TRP A 8 12.52 -0.33 -8.29
C TRP A 8 13.16 -1.67 -8.64
N MET A 9 12.80 -2.71 -7.90
CA MET A 9 13.37 -4.04 -8.08
C MET A 9 12.54 -4.91 -9.02
N ASN A 10 13.17 -5.43 -10.07
CA ASN A 10 12.56 -6.36 -11.02
C ASN A 10 12.44 -7.79 -10.44
N SER A 11 11.97 -8.75 -11.24
CA SER A 11 11.81 -10.16 -10.82
C SER A 11 13.13 -10.91 -10.59
N GLU A 12 14.25 -10.38 -11.10
CA GLU A 12 15.58 -10.97 -10.92
C GLU A 12 16.29 -10.44 -9.67
N GLY A 13 15.64 -9.56 -8.91
CA GLY A 13 16.26 -8.90 -7.76
C GLY A 13 17.24 -7.79 -8.13
N ARG A 14 17.15 -7.23 -9.36
CA ARG A 14 17.99 -6.12 -9.83
C ARG A 14 17.22 -4.80 -9.76
N TRP A 15 17.93 -3.74 -9.39
CA TRP A 15 17.45 -2.37 -9.46
C TRP A 15 17.36 -1.91 -10.91
N ILE A 16 16.20 -1.41 -11.29
CA ILE A 16 15.91 -0.89 -12.63
C ILE A 16 15.23 0.47 -12.55
N THR A 17 15.17 1.16 -13.69
CA THR A 17 14.41 2.38 -13.90
C THR A 17 13.69 2.30 -15.25
N SER A 18 13.06 3.37 -15.71
CA SER A 18 12.48 3.46 -17.06
C SER A 18 13.04 4.66 -17.83
N SER A 19 12.89 4.60 -19.15
CA SER A 19 13.24 5.70 -20.06
C SER A 19 12.45 6.99 -19.83
N PHE A 20 11.44 6.99 -18.94
CA PHE A 20 10.84 8.22 -18.47
C PHE A 20 11.82 9.05 -17.62
N TYR A 21 12.69 8.40 -16.85
CA TYR A 21 13.66 9.05 -15.98
C TYR A 21 15.03 9.19 -16.62
N MET A 22 15.54 8.11 -17.25
CA MET A 22 16.87 8.09 -17.84
C MET A 22 17.04 6.93 -18.85
N ASP A 23 17.92 7.11 -19.83
CA ASP A 23 18.21 6.10 -20.84
C ASP A 23 19.01 4.91 -20.29
N ASN A 24 19.88 5.16 -19.31
CA ASN A 24 20.75 4.14 -18.70
C ASN A 24 20.85 4.36 -17.19
N LEU A 25 20.96 3.27 -16.42
CA LEU A 25 21.24 3.36 -14.99
C LEU A 25 22.59 4.05 -14.73
N PRO A 26 22.75 4.81 -13.63
CA PRO A 26 24.06 5.34 -13.26
C PRO A 26 25.04 4.20 -12.99
N THR A 27 26.33 4.43 -13.26
CA THR A 27 27.39 3.42 -13.09
C THR A 27 27.39 2.81 -11.69
N TYR A 28 27.20 3.61 -10.64
CA TYR A 28 27.16 3.09 -9.27
C TYR A 28 25.96 2.16 -9.00
N VAL A 29 24.83 2.34 -9.69
CA VAL A 29 23.66 1.45 -9.57
C VAL A 29 23.91 0.16 -10.35
N GLN A 30 24.58 0.23 -11.49
CA GLN A 30 25.04 -0.95 -12.23
C GLN A 30 26.02 -1.78 -11.37
N GLU A 31 26.99 -1.12 -10.73
CA GLU A 31 27.93 -1.78 -9.82
C GLU A 31 27.23 -2.44 -8.62
N ILE A 32 26.17 -1.82 -8.07
CA ILE A 32 25.35 -2.46 -7.02
C ILE A 32 24.68 -3.72 -7.56
N ASN A 33 24.08 -3.64 -8.76
CA ASN A 33 23.43 -4.80 -9.36
C ASN A 33 24.41 -5.95 -9.66
N ASP A 34 25.68 -5.65 -9.90
CA ASP A 34 26.69 -6.66 -10.23
C ASP A 34 27.39 -7.23 -8.98
N ASN A 35 27.53 -6.43 -7.92
CA ASN A 35 28.28 -6.82 -6.71
C ASN A 35 27.40 -7.12 -5.49
N ASN A 36 26.20 -6.54 -5.39
CA ASN A 36 25.26 -6.67 -4.27
C ASN A 36 23.95 -7.29 -4.77
N THR A 37 24.05 -8.46 -5.39
CA THR A 37 22.88 -9.18 -5.90
C THR A 37 21.97 -9.63 -4.76
N ALA A 38 20.68 -9.83 -5.04
CA ALA A 38 19.74 -10.42 -4.08
C ALA A 38 20.23 -11.77 -3.53
N GLN A 39 21.00 -12.54 -4.31
CA GLN A 39 21.60 -13.80 -3.88
C GLN A 39 22.56 -13.62 -2.70
N ASN A 40 23.31 -12.51 -2.65
CA ASN A 40 24.28 -12.25 -1.56
C ASN A 40 23.60 -12.05 -0.20
N TYR A 41 22.33 -11.62 -0.21
CA TYR A 41 21.53 -11.45 1.01
C TYR A 41 20.73 -12.71 1.36
N LEU A 42 20.57 -13.63 0.41
CA LEU A 42 19.78 -14.86 0.58
C LEU A 42 20.69 -16.06 0.85
N ILE A 43 21.54 -15.92 1.87
CA ILE A 43 22.51 -16.94 2.30
C ILE A 43 22.26 -17.29 3.76
N GLY A 44 22.30 -18.58 4.08
CA GLY A 44 22.06 -19.13 5.40
C GLY A 44 20.57 -19.21 5.73
N THR A 45 20.25 -18.88 6.98
CA THR A 45 18.91 -19.07 7.53
C THR A 45 18.42 -17.78 8.13
N TRP A 46 17.17 -17.42 7.85
CA TRP A 46 16.43 -16.42 8.60
C TRP A 46 15.64 -17.13 9.70
N GLU A 47 16.05 -16.94 10.96
CA GLU A 47 15.47 -17.64 12.10
C GLU A 47 15.43 -16.78 13.36
N VAL A 48 14.47 -17.12 14.21
CA VAL A 48 14.44 -16.74 15.62
C VAL A 48 14.28 -18.04 16.40
N ASP A 49 15.22 -18.31 17.31
CA ASP A 49 15.29 -19.57 18.05
C ASP A 49 13.96 -19.88 18.76
N GLY A 50 13.46 -21.10 18.56
CA GLY A 50 12.18 -21.57 19.09
C GLY A 50 10.92 -21.02 18.42
N GLU A 51 11.04 -20.10 17.45
CA GLU A 51 9.88 -19.44 16.79
C GLU A 51 9.72 -19.88 15.33
N PHE A 52 10.74 -19.66 14.49
CA PHE A 52 10.72 -20.04 13.07
C PHE A 52 12.13 -20.22 12.51
N SER A 53 12.24 -20.91 11.37
CA SER A 53 13.50 -21.07 10.64
C SER A 53 13.23 -21.24 9.15
N HIS A 54 13.72 -20.29 8.33
CA HIS A 54 13.55 -20.24 6.88
C HIS A 54 14.91 -20.31 6.18
N ASN A 55 15.17 -21.38 5.41
CA ASN A 55 16.41 -21.50 4.64
C ASN A 55 16.39 -20.60 3.39
N LEU A 56 17.30 -19.63 3.35
CA LEU A 56 17.30 -18.56 2.35
C LEU A 56 17.80 -19.05 0.98
N GLU A 57 18.74 -20.00 0.94
CA GLU A 57 19.20 -20.56 -0.34
C GLU A 57 18.11 -21.36 -1.04
N SER A 58 17.27 -22.07 -0.28
CA SER A 58 16.09 -22.77 -0.79
C SER A 58 15.05 -21.79 -1.33
N MET A 59 14.77 -20.70 -0.62
CA MET A 59 13.89 -19.65 -1.11
C MET A 59 14.40 -19.05 -2.43
N PHE A 60 15.70 -18.76 -2.52
CA PHE A 60 16.34 -18.29 -3.74
C PHE A 60 16.26 -19.32 -4.87
N SER A 61 16.50 -20.60 -4.58
CA SER A 61 16.43 -21.68 -5.58
C SER A 61 15.02 -21.85 -6.18
N GLN A 62 13.97 -21.56 -5.39
CA GLN A 62 12.58 -21.69 -5.82
C GLN A 62 12.05 -20.44 -6.55
N LYS A 63 12.40 -19.24 -6.10
CA LYS A 63 11.80 -17.98 -6.57
C LYS A 63 12.80 -17.02 -7.24
N GLY A 64 14.07 -17.39 -7.32
CA GLY A 64 15.15 -16.52 -7.79
C GLY A 64 15.33 -15.27 -6.91
N GLY A 65 15.85 -14.20 -7.50
CA GLY A 65 16.09 -12.94 -6.79
C GLY A 65 14.83 -12.28 -6.21
N ALA A 66 13.65 -12.56 -6.76
CA ALA A 66 12.38 -12.07 -6.22
C ALA A 66 12.08 -12.59 -4.80
N ALA A 67 12.72 -13.68 -4.35
CA ALA A 67 12.57 -14.21 -3.00
C ALA A 67 12.85 -13.15 -1.91
N ILE A 68 13.78 -12.23 -2.17
CA ILE A 68 14.25 -11.22 -1.20
C ILE A 68 13.13 -10.28 -0.72
N LYS A 69 12.09 -10.08 -1.53
CA LYS A 69 10.93 -9.26 -1.16
C LYS A 69 10.17 -9.84 0.04
N ASN A 70 10.22 -11.16 0.23
CA ASN A 70 9.55 -11.86 1.32
C ASN A 70 10.49 -12.15 2.50
N THR A 71 11.59 -11.40 2.61
CA THR A 71 12.54 -11.52 3.73
C THR A 71 12.91 -10.11 4.24
N PRO A 72 13.37 -9.98 5.51
CA PRO A 72 13.79 -8.69 6.04
C PRO A 72 14.92 -8.05 5.22
N PHE A 73 15.71 -8.88 4.52
CA PHE A 73 16.84 -8.42 3.71
C PHE A 73 16.42 -7.64 2.46
N GLY A 74 15.15 -7.70 2.04
CA GLY A 74 14.60 -6.79 1.04
C GLY A 74 14.63 -5.33 1.49
N ASN A 75 14.52 -5.07 2.80
CA ASN A 75 14.76 -3.75 3.36
C ASN A 75 16.26 -3.43 3.41
N SER A 76 17.13 -4.39 3.79
CA SER A 76 18.58 -4.19 3.85
C SER A 76 19.20 -3.81 2.49
N ILE A 77 18.84 -4.51 1.41
CA ILE A 77 19.33 -4.16 0.06
C ILE A 77 18.84 -2.78 -0.39
N LEU A 78 17.65 -2.35 0.05
CA LEU A 78 17.12 -1.01 -0.21
C LEU A 78 17.87 0.06 0.60
N THR A 79 18.24 -0.23 1.85
CA THR A 79 19.10 0.61 2.68
C THR A 79 20.44 0.84 1.98
N ASP A 80 21.09 -0.23 1.51
CA ASP A 80 22.37 -0.14 0.81
C ASP A 80 22.29 0.72 -0.46
N LEU A 81 21.22 0.56 -1.26
CA LEU A 81 20.97 1.44 -2.40
C LEU A 81 20.78 2.89 -1.95
N SER A 82 20.01 3.13 -0.90
CA SER A 82 19.71 4.48 -0.39
C SER A 82 20.98 5.20 0.07
N LEU A 83 21.85 4.51 0.82
CA LEU A 83 23.15 5.03 1.25
C LEU A 83 24.07 5.35 0.07
N LYS A 84 24.04 4.51 -0.98
CA LYS A 84 24.80 4.77 -2.22
C LYS A 84 24.26 5.96 -3.00
N ILE A 85 22.94 6.14 -3.07
CA ILE A 85 22.31 7.31 -3.69
C ILE A 85 22.70 8.58 -2.93
N LEU A 86 22.53 8.61 -1.60
CA LEU A 86 22.92 9.74 -0.74
C LEU A 86 24.38 10.16 -0.99
N LYS A 87 25.29 9.18 -1.10
CA LYS A 87 26.70 9.44 -1.35
C LYS A 87 26.98 9.96 -2.77
N ASN A 88 26.48 9.29 -3.80
CA ASN A 88 26.87 9.56 -5.19
C ASN A 88 26.15 10.77 -5.79
N GLU A 89 24.88 10.97 -5.44
CA GLU A 89 24.09 12.13 -5.88
C GLU A 89 24.35 13.38 -5.01
N LYS A 90 25.10 13.22 -3.90
CA LYS A 90 25.45 14.30 -2.97
C LYS A 90 24.22 15.03 -2.41
N LEU A 91 23.15 14.28 -2.15
CA LEU A 91 21.88 14.84 -1.67
C LEU A 91 22.10 15.61 -0.36
N GLY A 92 21.53 16.82 -0.29
CA GLY A 92 21.60 17.71 0.86
C GLY A 92 22.94 18.43 1.04
N GLN A 93 23.88 18.32 0.09
CA GLN A 93 25.19 19.00 0.15
C GLN A 93 25.28 20.22 -0.78
N GLY A 94 24.20 20.53 -1.51
CA GLY A 94 24.09 21.70 -2.38
C GLY A 94 23.38 22.88 -1.71
N GLU A 95 23.15 23.94 -2.49
CA GLU A 95 22.40 25.13 -2.03
C GLU A 95 20.87 24.93 -2.08
N ASN A 96 20.40 23.93 -2.82
CA ASN A 96 18.97 23.64 -2.98
C ASN A 96 18.55 22.44 -2.13
N THR A 97 17.28 22.41 -1.74
CA THR A 97 16.68 21.26 -1.06
C THR A 97 16.53 20.08 -2.01
N ASP A 98 17.08 18.93 -1.63
CA ASP A 98 16.86 17.64 -2.27
C ASP A 98 15.76 16.83 -1.57
N VAL A 99 15.13 15.91 -2.29
CA VAL A 99 14.11 15.01 -1.73
C VAL A 99 14.47 13.56 -2.04
N LEU A 100 14.55 12.73 -0.99
CA LEU A 100 14.73 11.28 -1.08
C LEU A 100 13.50 10.58 -0.50
N THR A 101 12.89 9.69 -1.29
CA THR A 101 11.75 8.88 -0.87
C THR A 101 12.13 7.41 -0.85
N ILE A 102 11.95 6.74 0.29
CA ILE A 102 12.30 5.33 0.49
C ILE A 102 11.03 4.58 0.93
N SER A 103 10.74 3.44 0.31
CA SER A 103 9.56 2.62 0.58
C SER A 103 9.97 1.20 0.97
N PHE A 104 10.08 0.94 2.27
CA PHE A 104 10.38 -0.38 2.82
C PHE A 104 9.20 -1.33 2.60
N SER A 105 9.32 -2.22 1.62
CA SER A 105 8.20 -3.04 1.15
C SER A 105 8.17 -4.45 1.76
N SER A 106 9.26 -4.92 2.38
CA SER A 106 9.29 -6.27 2.93
C SER A 106 8.30 -6.47 4.08
N THR A 107 7.95 -5.41 4.82
CA THR A 107 6.92 -5.48 5.87
C THR A 107 5.55 -5.86 5.30
N ASP A 108 5.19 -5.36 4.12
CA ASP A 108 3.94 -5.72 3.43
C ASP A 108 3.97 -7.17 2.93
N TYR A 109 5.02 -7.58 2.22
CA TYR A 109 5.15 -8.96 1.72
C TYR A 109 5.14 -10.00 2.85
N ILE A 110 5.89 -9.76 3.92
CA ILE A 110 5.98 -10.66 5.08
C ILE A 110 4.66 -10.63 5.86
N GLY A 111 4.06 -9.44 6.05
CA GLY A 111 2.76 -9.28 6.68
C GLY A 111 1.67 -10.03 5.92
N HIS A 112 1.65 -9.94 4.59
CA HIS A 112 0.76 -10.73 3.74
C HIS A 112 0.96 -12.23 3.94
N GLN A 113 2.21 -12.70 3.97
CA GLN A 113 2.51 -14.13 4.05
C GLN A 113 2.16 -14.74 5.42
N PHE A 114 2.46 -14.05 6.51
CA PHE A 114 2.41 -14.64 7.85
C PHE A 114 1.37 -14.00 8.77
N GLY A 115 0.99 -12.75 8.50
CA GLY A 115 0.07 -11.97 9.31
C GLY A 115 0.73 -11.11 10.39
N PRO A 116 -0.02 -10.16 11.00
CA PRO A 116 0.51 -9.11 11.86
C PRO A 116 0.98 -9.59 13.24
N HIS A 117 0.58 -10.79 13.65
CA HIS A 117 0.95 -11.35 14.96
C HIS A 117 2.10 -12.35 14.88
N ALA A 118 2.61 -12.65 13.68
CA ALA A 118 3.64 -13.64 13.45
C ALA A 118 5.02 -13.22 13.98
N PRO A 119 5.85 -14.16 14.45
CA PRO A 119 7.22 -13.85 14.86
C PRO A 119 8.08 -13.31 13.70
N GLU A 120 7.81 -13.71 12.46
CA GLU A 120 8.49 -13.20 11.26
C GLU A 120 8.34 -11.69 11.09
N ILE A 121 7.12 -11.15 11.22
CA ILE A 121 6.89 -9.72 11.05
C ILE A 121 7.51 -8.93 12.21
N LYS A 122 7.48 -9.49 13.42
CA LYS A 122 8.15 -8.90 14.60
C LYS A 122 9.66 -8.78 14.39
N ASP A 123 10.33 -9.86 13.97
CA ASP A 123 11.76 -9.82 13.65
C ASP A 123 12.07 -8.85 12.51
N THR A 124 11.20 -8.79 11.50
CA THR A 124 11.31 -7.83 10.39
C THR A 124 11.32 -6.38 10.89
N TYR A 125 10.42 -6.01 11.81
CA TYR A 125 10.39 -4.66 12.37
C TYR A 125 11.61 -4.35 13.24
N LEU A 126 12.13 -5.31 14.01
CA LEU A 126 13.37 -5.14 14.78
C LEU A 126 14.58 -4.89 13.87
N ARG A 127 14.64 -5.55 12.71
CA ARG A 127 15.67 -5.30 11.71
C ARG A 127 15.47 -3.97 11.01
N LEU A 128 14.23 -3.64 10.62
CA LEU A 128 13.88 -2.37 10.00
C LEU A 128 14.23 -1.15 10.86
N ASP A 129 14.07 -1.25 12.18
CA ASP A 129 14.53 -0.22 13.13
C ASP A 129 16.02 0.12 12.91
N LYS A 130 16.86 -0.92 12.80
CA LYS A 130 18.29 -0.76 12.50
C LYS A 130 18.52 -0.16 11.11
N GLU A 131 17.80 -0.62 10.09
CA GLU A 131 17.90 -0.08 8.72
C GLU A 131 17.61 1.43 8.67
N ILE A 132 16.56 1.86 9.37
CA ILE A 132 16.20 3.28 9.49
C ILE A 132 17.30 4.04 10.24
N SER A 133 17.81 3.49 11.35
CA SER A 133 18.90 4.09 12.12
C SER A 133 20.14 4.33 11.26
N GLU A 134 20.54 3.37 10.42
CA GLU A 134 21.71 3.50 9.54
C GLU A 134 21.56 4.66 8.54
N ILE A 135 20.36 4.85 7.97
CA ILE A 135 20.08 5.99 7.07
C ILE A 135 20.10 7.32 7.81
N LEU A 136 19.45 7.39 8.99
CA LEU A 136 19.39 8.62 9.79
C LEU A 136 20.78 9.05 10.29
N GLU A 137 21.62 8.08 10.67
CA GLU A 137 23.02 8.35 11.02
C GLU A 137 23.81 8.89 9.83
N GLU A 138 23.63 8.32 8.63
CA GLU A 138 24.33 8.78 7.44
C GLU A 138 23.89 10.19 7.03
N LEU A 139 22.59 10.49 7.11
CA LEU A 139 22.06 11.84 6.93
C LEU A 139 22.66 12.82 7.93
N SER A 140 22.71 12.45 9.21
CA SER A 140 23.30 13.28 10.26
C SER A 140 24.79 13.54 10.03
N LYS A 141 25.54 12.53 9.57
CA LYS A 141 26.98 12.65 9.27
C LYS A 141 27.27 13.50 8.04
N ARG A 142 26.43 13.41 7.00
CA ARG A 142 26.67 14.07 5.70
C ARG A 142 26.11 15.48 5.60
N VAL A 143 24.92 15.68 6.16
CA VAL A 143 24.10 16.89 5.97
C VAL A 143 23.93 17.68 7.26
N GLY A 144 23.98 17.00 8.41
CA GLY A 144 23.67 17.59 9.72
C GLY A 144 22.17 17.49 10.02
N GLN A 145 21.81 17.02 11.22
CA GLN A 145 20.42 16.78 11.63
C GLN A 145 19.56 18.04 11.52
N GLU A 146 20.14 19.21 11.80
CA GLU A 146 19.50 20.52 11.72
C GLU A 146 19.12 20.94 10.29
N ASN A 147 19.68 20.27 9.27
CA ASN A 147 19.45 20.55 7.85
C ASN A 147 18.60 19.47 7.17
N VAL A 148 18.05 18.52 7.94
CA VAL A 148 17.26 17.38 7.43
C VAL A 148 15.87 17.40 8.04
N ILE A 149 14.83 17.24 7.21
CA ILE A 149 13.46 16.97 7.68
C ILE A 149 13.08 15.57 7.20
N VAL A 150 12.72 14.70 8.14
CA VAL A 150 12.21 13.36 7.87
C VAL A 150 10.75 13.32 8.26
N PHE A 151 9.92 12.74 7.39
CA PHE A 151 8.62 12.22 7.80
C PHE A 151 8.58 10.71 7.53
N LEU A 152 8.08 9.94 8.48
CA LEU A 152 7.88 8.50 8.37
C LEU A 152 6.40 8.19 8.56
N THR A 153 5.84 7.41 7.66
CA THR A 153 4.46 6.95 7.71
C THR A 153 4.30 5.59 7.04
N ALA A 154 3.09 5.06 7.02
CA ALA A 154 2.73 3.89 6.22
C ALA A 154 1.63 4.29 5.22
N ASP A 155 1.59 3.61 4.09
CA ASP A 155 0.53 3.72 3.09
C ASP A 155 -0.78 3.08 3.57
N HIS A 156 -0.69 2.05 4.41
CA HIS A 156 -1.82 1.42 5.09
C HIS A 156 -1.40 0.67 6.37
N GLY A 157 -2.40 0.29 7.17
CA GLY A 157 -2.30 -0.71 8.21
C GLY A 157 -2.65 -2.11 7.70
N VAL A 158 -3.13 -2.99 8.57
CA VAL A 158 -3.54 -4.34 8.17
C VAL A 158 -4.53 -4.93 9.18
N VAL A 159 -5.42 -5.80 8.73
CA VAL A 159 -6.32 -6.56 9.61
C VAL A 159 -5.62 -7.78 10.21
N SER A 160 -6.00 -8.16 11.43
CA SER A 160 -5.68 -9.49 11.96
C SER A 160 -6.38 -10.58 11.14
N GLU A 161 -5.75 -11.75 11.10
CA GLU A 161 -6.26 -12.95 10.45
C GLU A 161 -7.64 -13.32 11.02
N PRO A 162 -8.65 -13.64 10.19
CA PRO A 162 -9.98 -13.97 10.68
C PRO A 162 -10.03 -15.11 11.70
N ASN A 163 -9.16 -16.12 11.59
CA ASN A 163 -9.11 -17.23 12.56
C ASN A 163 -8.66 -16.75 13.94
N GLU A 164 -7.63 -15.89 14.02
CA GLU A 164 -7.16 -15.26 15.27
C GLU A 164 -8.26 -14.42 15.94
N LEU A 165 -9.04 -13.70 15.12
CA LEU A 165 -10.18 -12.92 15.60
C LEU A 165 -11.29 -13.82 16.15
N LEU A 166 -11.63 -14.90 15.45
CA LEU A 166 -12.67 -15.86 15.85
C LEU A 166 -12.32 -16.59 17.15
N GLU A 167 -11.06 -17.00 17.34
CA GLU A 167 -10.60 -17.60 18.60
C GLU A 167 -10.80 -16.67 19.81
N ARG A 168 -10.70 -15.37 19.57
CA ARG A 168 -10.94 -14.30 20.57
C ARG A 168 -12.41 -13.85 20.64
N LYS A 169 -13.31 -14.54 19.93
CA LYS A 169 -14.75 -14.22 19.84
C LYS A 169 -15.04 -12.83 19.25
N ILE A 170 -14.16 -12.33 18.39
CA ILE A 170 -14.35 -11.09 17.63
C ILE A 170 -14.99 -11.46 16.28
N PRO A 171 -16.06 -10.77 15.82
CA PRO A 171 -16.69 -11.05 14.54
C PRO A 171 -15.72 -10.88 13.37
N ALA A 172 -15.55 -11.95 12.59
CA ALA A 172 -14.65 -12.02 11.44
C ALA A 172 -15.07 -13.19 10.53
N GLY A 173 -14.49 -13.29 9.33
CA GLY A 173 -14.78 -14.42 8.45
C GLY A 173 -14.00 -14.42 7.13
N TYR A 174 -14.23 -15.46 6.35
CA TYR A 174 -13.74 -15.55 4.98
C TYR A 174 -14.90 -15.61 4.01
N PHE A 175 -14.75 -14.97 2.85
CA PHE A 175 -15.75 -15.03 1.77
C PHE A 175 -15.12 -15.43 0.44
N ASP A 176 -15.91 -16.04 -0.44
CA ASP A 176 -15.50 -16.34 -1.81
C ASP A 176 -16.22 -15.41 -2.79
N GLY A 177 -15.47 -14.47 -3.38
CA GLY A 177 -16.00 -13.53 -4.37
C GLY A 177 -16.48 -14.20 -5.66
N SER A 178 -15.99 -15.40 -5.99
CA SER A 178 -16.39 -16.12 -7.19
C SER A 178 -17.84 -16.62 -7.11
N VAL A 179 -18.30 -16.96 -5.91
CA VAL A 179 -19.70 -17.34 -5.64
C VAL A 179 -20.62 -16.15 -5.93
N MET A 180 -20.30 -14.98 -5.38
CA MET A 180 -21.08 -13.75 -5.63
C MET A 180 -21.13 -13.42 -7.12
N LYS A 181 -19.99 -13.49 -7.83
CA LYS A 181 -19.92 -13.19 -9.26
C LYS A 181 -20.75 -14.17 -10.08
N THR A 182 -20.70 -15.46 -9.77
CA THR A 182 -21.41 -16.51 -10.51
C THR A 182 -22.92 -16.41 -10.34
N GLU A 183 -23.39 -16.24 -9.10
CA GLU A 183 -24.82 -16.05 -8.84
C GLU A 183 -25.33 -14.75 -9.48
N LEU A 184 -24.60 -13.64 -9.32
CA LEU A 184 -25.00 -12.36 -9.91
C LEU A 184 -25.05 -12.43 -11.45
N SER A 185 -24.10 -13.12 -12.09
CA SER A 185 -24.12 -13.31 -13.54
C SER A 185 -25.40 -14.01 -13.99
N SER A 186 -25.84 -15.03 -13.25
CA SER A 186 -27.04 -15.80 -13.57
C SER A 186 -28.32 -14.95 -13.43
N GLU A 187 -28.39 -14.12 -12.39
CA GLU A 187 -29.50 -13.20 -12.14
C GLU A 187 -29.57 -12.05 -13.16
N LEU A 188 -28.40 -11.56 -13.61
CA LEU A 188 -28.32 -10.56 -14.67
C LEU A 188 -28.84 -11.11 -16.00
N ILE A 189 -28.48 -12.36 -16.36
CA ILE A 189 -29.01 -13.03 -17.55
C ILE A 189 -30.54 -13.19 -17.45
N THR A 190 -31.03 -13.64 -16.29
CA THR A 190 -32.47 -13.82 -16.06
C THR A 190 -33.24 -12.50 -16.16
N THR A 191 -32.66 -11.40 -15.69
CA THR A 191 -33.33 -10.10 -15.59
C THR A 191 -33.21 -9.24 -16.85
N PHE A 192 -32.03 -9.23 -17.47
CA PHE A 192 -31.69 -8.34 -18.58
C PHE A 192 -31.46 -9.08 -19.91
N GLY A 193 -31.56 -10.41 -19.90
CA GLY A 193 -31.39 -11.28 -21.06
C GLY A 193 -29.96 -11.79 -21.22
N GLU A 194 -29.79 -12.74 -22.15
CA GLU A 194 -28.49 -13.38 -22.44
C GLU A 194 -27.38 -12.37 -22.77
N GLY A 195 -26.23 -12.56 -22.12
CA GLY A 195 -25.02 -11.78 -22.35
C GLY A 195 -24.00 -11.85 -21.20
N ASP A 196 -22.75 -11.51 -21.50
CA ASP A 196 -21.68 -11.37 -20.50
C ASP A 196 -21.69 -9.96 -19.89
N TRP A 197 -22.45 -9.80 -18.81
CA TRP A 197 -22.71 -8.51 -18.16
C TRP A 197 -21.59 -8.02 -17.25
N ILE A 198 -20.71 -8.90 -16.77
CA ILE A 198 -19.66 -8.56 -15.79
C ILE A 198 -18.28 -8.75 -16.42
N LYS A 199 -17.59 -7.64 -16.72
CA LYS A 199 -16.21 -7.68 -17.23
C LYS A 199 -15.21 -8.11 -16.18
N ASN A 200 -15.36 -7.64 -14.94
CA ASN A 200 -14.42 -7.93 -13.88
C ASN A 200 -15.03 -7.80 -12.47
N TYR A 201 -14.42 -8.46 -11.50
CA TYR A 201 -14.63 -8.20 -10.09
C TYR A 201 -13.26 -8.17 -9.41
N SER A 202 -12.81 -7.00 -8.98
CA SER A 202 -11.49 -6.79 -8.36
C SER A 202 -11.51 -5.59 -7.44
N ASN A 203 -10.67 -5.57 -6.40
CA ASN A 203 -10.63 -4.49 -5.39
C ASN A 203 -12.00 -4.18 -4.79
N ASN A 204 -12.80 -5.23 -4.57
CA ASN A 204 -14.20 -5.17 -4.14
C ASN A 204 -15.08 -4.26 -5.01
N GLN A 205 -14.79 -4.20 -6.31
CA GLN A 205 -15.54 -3.42 -7.29
C GLN A 205 -15.96 -4.32 -8.44
N LEU A 206 -17.23 -4.21 -8.82
CA LEU A 206 -17.82 -4.85 -9.98
C LEU A 206 -17.68 -3.92 -11.18
N PHE A 207 -17.10 -4.42 -12.27
CA PHE A 207 -16.98 -3.70 -13.54
C PHE A 207 -17.96 -4.33 -14.54
N LEU A 208 -18.96 -3.57 -14.95
CA LEU A 208 -20.00 -4.01 -15.87
C LEU A 208 -19.58 -3.79 -17.32
N ASN A 209 -20.16 -4.60 -18.21
CA ASN A 209 -19.94 -4.52 -19.65
C ASN A 209 -20.74 -3.36 -20.26
N GLN A 210 -20.10 -2.18 -20.33
CA GLN A 210 -20.74 -0.95 -20.82
C GLN A 210 -21.22 -1.06 -22.27
N ASP A 211 -20.50 -1.78 -23.13
CA ASP A 211 -20.89 -2.00 -24.53
C ASP A 211 -22.19 -2.80 -24.62
N LEU A 212 -22.30 -3.85 -23.81
CA LEU A 212 -23.50 -4.69 -23.75
C LEU A 212 -24.70 -3.93 -23.14
N ILE A 213 -24.47 -3.15 -22.08
CA ILE A 213 -25.50 -2.29 -21.48
C ILE A 213 -26.11 -1.37 -22.54
N LYS A 214 -25.25 -0.75 -23.36
CA LYS A 214 -25.67 0.13 -24.46
C LYS A 214 -26.37 -0.65 -25.58
N GLU A 215 -25.84 -1.80 -25.99
CA GLU A 215 -26.43 -2.64 -27.04
C GLU A 215 -27.87 -3.07 -26.69
N LYS A 216 -28.09 -3.41 -25.42
CA LYS A 216 -29.38 -3.92 -24.91
C LYS A 216 -30.33 -2.81 -24.43
N ASP A 217 -29.95 -1.54 -24.58
CA ASP A 217 -30.71 -0.36 -24.14
C ASP A 217 -31.12 -0.43 -22.65
N VAL A 218 -30.21 -0.91 -21.80
CA VAL A 218 -30.41 -0.99 -20.35
C VAL A 218 -29.89 0.29 -19.70
N SER A 219 -30.66 0.88 -18.79
CA SER A 219 -30.19 2.02 -17.97
C SER A 219 -29.04 1.59 -17.07
N SER A 220 -27.90 2.30 -17.15
CA SER A 220 -26.73 2.10 -16.28
C SER A 220 -27.07 2.20 -14.80
N GLU A 221 -27.89 3.17 -14.41
CA GLU A 221 -28.33 3.32 -13.01
C GLU A 221 -29.16 2.11 -12.56
N LYS A 222 -30.09 1.63 -13.42
CA LYS A 222 -30.95 0.49 -13.11
C LYS A 222 -30.14 -0.79 -12.88
N ILE A 223 -29.18 -1.10 -13.76
CA ILE A 223 -28.37 -2.31 -13.62
C ILE A 223 -27.38 -2.20 -12.44
N GLN A 224 -26.79 -1.02 -12.22
CA GLN A 224 -25.95 -0.77 -11.04
C GLN A 224 -26.74 -1.00 -9.74
N LYS A 225 -27.96 -0.44 -9.66
CA LYS A 225 -28.84 -0.62 -8.49
C LYS A 225 -29.23 -2.08 -8.30
N PHE A 226 -29.59 -2.79 -9.37
CA PHE A 226 -29.89 -4.21 -9.31
C PHE A 226 -28.72 -5.02 -8.72
N CYS A 227 -27.50 -4.79 -9.22
CA CYS A 227 -26.30 -5.44 -8.70
C CYS A 227 -26.05 -5.09 -7.22
N ALA A 228 -26.19 -3.82 -6.83
CA ALA A 228 -25.99 -3.37 -5.46
C ALA A 228 -27.01 -3.99 -4.48
N ASP A 229 -28.29 -4.04 -4.88
CA ASP A 229 -29.38 -4.65 -4.10
C ASP A 229 -29.25 -6.18 -4.03
N PHE A 230 -28.67 -6.81 -5.05
CA PHE A 230 -28.37 -8.25 -5.03
C PHE A 230 -27.22 -8.56 -4.06
N LEU A 231 -26.12 -7.81 -4.15
CA LEU A 231 -24.89 -8.08 -3.40
C LEU A 231 -25.01 -7.79 -1.89
N ILE A 232 -25.92 -6.91 -1.47
CA ILE A 232 -26.11 -6.62 -0.03
C ILE A 232 -26.72 -7.80 0.75
N LYS A 233 -27.25 -8.84 0.07
CA LYS A 233 -27.86 -10.00 0.72
C LYS A 233 -26.86 -10.89 1.47
N TYR A 234 -25.58 -10.85 1.09
CA TYR A 234 -24.56 -11.73 1.66
C TYR A 234 -24.12 -11.21 3.04
N GLU A 235 -24.02 -12.10 4.02
CA GLU A 235 -23.72 -11.74 5.42
C GLU A 235 -22.40 -10.97 5.60
N TRP A 236 -21.42 -11.25 4.74
CA TRP A 236 -20.11 -10.60 4.74
C TRP A 236 -20.09 -9.23 4.08
N VAL A 237 -21.17 -8.82 3.42
CA VAL A 237 -21.32 -7.50 2.81
C VAL A 237 -22.01 -6.57 3.80
N LYS A 238 -21.35 -5.46 4.13
CA LYS A 238 -21.91 -4.43 5.01
C LYS A 238 -22.66 -3.36 4.25
N ASN A 239 -22.08 -2.88 3.14
CA ASN A 239 -22.67 -1.84 2.30
C ASN A 239 -22.35 -2.12 0.83
N THR A 240 -23.24 -1.68 -0.05
CA THR A 240 -23.00 -1.57 -1.49
C THR A 240 -23.19 -0.13 -1.94
N TYR A 241 -22.43 0.31 -2.94
CA TYR A 241 -22.51 1.66 -3.50
C TYR A 241 -22.52 1.58 -5.01
N THR A 242 -23.40 2.33 -5.67
CA THR A 242 -23.36 2.46 -7.13
C THR A 242 -22.48 3.62 -7.54
N ALA A 243 -21.85 3.52 -8.72
CA ALA A 243 -21.10 4.61 -9.31
C ALA A 243 -21.98 5.85 -9.52
N THR A 244 -23.25 5.67 -9.91
CA THR A 244 -24.23 6.77 -10.04
C THR A 244 -24.43 7.49 -8.71
N GLN A 245 -24.70 6.74 -7.63
CA GLN A 245 -24.88 7.30 -6.29
C GLN A 245 -23.63 8.06 -5.80
N LEU A 246 -22.43 7.53 -6.05
CA LEU A 246 -21.16 8.17 -5.69
C LEU A 246 -20.86 9.41 -6.54
N HIS A 247 -21.41 9.51 -7.76
CA HIS A 247 -21.25 10.68 -8.61
C HIS A 247 -22.21 11.81 -8.24
N GLU A 248 -23.47 11.48 -7.97
CA GLU A 248 -24.56 12.46 -7.83
C GLU A 248 -24.73 13.00 -6.41
N ASN A 249 -24.10 12.36 -5.42
CA ASN A 249 -24.20 12.74 -4.02
C ASN A 249 -22.82 13.06 -3.44
N GLU A 250 -22.79 13.74 -2.29
CA GLU A 250 -21.57 13.95 -1.51
C GLU A 250 -21.74 13.36 -0.11
N TYR A 251 -20.81 12.48 0.28
CA TYR A 251 -20.76 11.94 1.63
C TYR A 251 -19.78 12.73 2.48
N SER A 252 -20.29 13.35 3.55
CA SER A 252 -19.47 14.06 4.53
C SER A 252 -19.16 13.20 5.75
N ASN A 253 -17.91 13.24 6.22
CA ASN A 253 -17.47 12.82 7.57
C ASN A 253 -17.94 11.43 8.06
N SER A 254 -18.07 10.46 7.16
CA SER A 254 -18.50 9.09 7.48
C SER A 254 -17.61 8.03 6.83
N PHE A 255 -17.82 6.76 7.17
CA PHE A 255 -17.22 5.62 6.46
C PHE A 255 -17.47 5.68 4.95
N HIS A 256 -18.66 6.13 4.52
CA HIS A 256 -19.03 6.26 3.10
C HIS A 256 -18.17 7.31 2.39
N SER A 257 -17.76 8.37 3.09
CA SER A 257 -16.88 9.40 2.54
C SER A 257 -15.48 8.86 2.19
N LEU A 258 -15.00 7.81 2.86
CA LEU A 258 -13.73 7.17 2.52
C LEU A 258 -13.84 6.42 1.19
N VAL A 259 -14.92 5.67 1.00
CA VAL A 259 -15.22 4.99 -0.26
C VAL A 259 -15.32 5.99 -1.41
N GLN A 260 -16.05 7.09 -1.21
CA GLN A 260 -16.17 8.13 -2.23
C GLN A 260 -14.84 8.82 -2.56
N ARG A 261 -13.98 9.08 -1.56
CA ARG A 261 -12.64 9.65 -1.80
C ARG A 261 -11.73 8.72 -2.60
N GLY A 262 -11.91 7.39 -2.48
CA GLY A 262 -11.21 6.40 -3.28
C GLY A 262 -11.81 6.16 -4.67
N PHE A 263 -12.96 6.74 -4.98
CA PHE A 263 -13.67 6.54 -6.24
C PHE A 263 -13.15 7.46 -7.35
N ASN A 264 -12.79 6.88 -8.49
CA ASN A 264 -12.42 7.59 -9.70
C ASN A 264 -13.34 7.15 -10.84
N GLN A 265 -14.19 8.05 -11.33
CA GLN A 265 -15.21 7.75 -12.35
C GLN A 265 -14.70 7.05 -13.61
N LYS A 266 -13.43 7.24 -13.98
CA LYS A 266 -12.83 6.64 -15.18
C LYS A 266 -12.15 5.30 -14.93
N ARG A 267 -11.91 4.93 -13.67
CA ARG A 267 -11.03 3.81 -13.29
C ARG A 267 -11.62 2.89 -12.22
N SER A 268 -12.65 3.34 -11.51
CA SER A 268 -13.38 2.55 -10.53
C SER A 268 -14.53 1.79 -11.19
N GLY A 269 -14.95 0.70 -10.54
CA GLY A 269 -16.08 -0.11 -10.99
C GLY A 269 -17.43 0.56 -10.77
N ASP A 270 -18.44 -0.04 -11.36
CA ASP A 270 -19.84 0.38 -11.39
C ASP A 270 -20.57 0.16 -10.07
N VAL A 271 -20.16 -0.86 -9.31
CA VAL A 271 -20.69 -1.15 -7.97
C VAL A 271 -19.53 -1.49 -7.04
N ILE A 272 -19.47 -0.82 -5.89
CA ILE A 272 -18.48 -1.04 -4.84
C ILE A 272 -19.11 -1.86 -3.72
N VAL A 273 -18.40 -2.88 -3.25
CA VAL A 273 -18.78 -3.75 -2.14
C VAL A 273 -17.90 -3.41 -0.94
N SER A 274 -18.49 -2.96 0.16
CA SER A 274 -17.79 -2.84 1.43
C SER A 274 -18.11 -4.05 2.30
N LEU A 275 -17.08 -4.76 2.71
CA LEU A 275 -17.21 -5.92 3.57
C LEU A 275 -17.48 -5.52 5.03
N GLN A 276 -17.97 -6.47 5.81
CA GLN A 276 -17.98 -6.42 7.27
C GLN A 276 -16.55 -6.35 7.82
N THR A 277 -16.40 -5.88 9.06
CA THR A 277 -15.09 -5.82 9.74
C THR A 277 -14.50 -7.21 9.91
N GLY A 278 -13.19 -7.39 9.68
CA GLY A 278 -12.52 -8.67 9.88
C GLY A 278 -12.85 -9.74 8.83
N TRP A 279 -13.43 -9.34 7.69
CA TRP A 279 -13.70 -10.26 6.58
C TRP A 279 -12.64 -10.17 5.48
N LEU A 280 -12.09 -11.32 5.08
CA LEU A 280 -11.11 -11.44 4.02
C LEU A 280 -11.55 -12.40 2.92
N SER A 281 -10.94 -12.29 1.74
CA SER A 281 -11.09 -13.32 0.71
C SER A 281 -10.62 -14.67 1.23
N SER A 282 -11.33 -15.75 0.89
CA SER A 282 -10.98 -17.13 1.22
C SER A 282 -9.60 -17.55 0.68
N TYR A 283 -9.04 -16.80 -0.28
CA TYR A 283 -7.64 -16.92 -0.67
C TYR A 283 -6.66 -16.89 0.52
N TRP A 284 -6.97 -16.11 1.57
CA TRP A 284 -6.16 -15.97 2.78
C TRP A 284 -6.51 -16.98 3.88
N SER A 285 -7.40 -17.94 3.65
CA SER A 285 -7.86 -18.85 4.70
C SER A 285 -6.80 -19.84 5.19
N ALA A 286 -5.75 -20.06 4.40
CA ALA A 286 -4.64 -20.96 4.72
C ALA A 286 -3.52 -20.26 5.52
N GLY A 287 -3.63 -18.96 5.80
CA GLY A 287 -2.65 -18.17 6.52
C GLY A 287 -2.42 -16.80 5.89
N GLY A 288 -1.79 -15.91 6.65
CA GLY A 288 -1.53 -14.56 6.22
C GLY A 288 -2.73 -13.62 6.36
N THR A 289 -2.60 -12.42 5.81
CA THR A 289 -3.64 -11.39 5.87
C THR A 289 -3.59 -10.45 4.67
N THR A 290 -4.49 -9.48 4.61
CA THR A 290 -4.46 -8.39 3.63
C THR A 290 -5.07 -7.11 4.20
N HIS A 291 -5.16 -6.08 3.37
CA HIS A 291 -5.64 -4.74 3.70
C HIS A 291 -6.54 -4.21 2.56
N GLY A 292 -6.96 -2.95 2.67
CA GLY A 292 -7.75 -2.27 1.64
C GLY A 292 -9.20 -1.99 2.04
N SER A 293 -9.57 -2.21 3.30
CA SER A 293 -10.86 -1.75 3.84
C SER A 293 -10.78 -0.29 4.32
N SER A 294 -11.94 0.31 4.58
CA SER A 294 -12.03 1.66 5.18
C SER A 294 -12.06 1.65 6.71
N TYR A 295 -11.72 0.52 7.35
CA TYR A 295 -11.70 0.40 8.80
C TYR A 295 -10.36 0.84 9.40
N SER A 296 -10.38 1.22 10.67
CA SER A 296 -9.23 1.80 11.35
C SER A 296 -7.99 0.90 11.35
N TYR A 297 -8.14 -0.43 11.35
CA TYR A 297 -6.99 -1.33 11.29
C TYR A 297 -6.21 -1.20 9.96
N ASP A 298 -6.86 -0.80 8.86
CA ASP A 298 -6.22 -0.54 7.56
C ASP A 298 -5.89 0.93 7.34
N THR A 299 -6.64 1.86 7.95
CA THR A 299 -6.48 3.30 7.68
C THR A 299 -5.71 4.07 8.76
N HIS A 300 -5.46 3.46 9.92
CA HIS A 300 -4.68 4.08 10.99
C HIS A 300 -3.20 3.73 10.81
N VAL A 301 -2.40 4.74 10.56
CA VAL A 301 -0.98 4.61 10.24
C VAL A 301 -0.16 5.57 11.10
N PRO A 302 1.10 5.23 11.43
CA PRO A 302 1.97 6.13 12.15
C PRO A 302 2.27 7.37 11.31
N LEU A 303 2.52 8.50 11.97
CA LEU A 303 3.08 9.68 11.33
C LEU A 303 4.08 10.32 12.29
N ILE A 304 5.35 10.28 11.91
CA ILE A 304 6.47 10.80 12.71
C ILE A 304 7.16 11.86 11.87
N PHE A 305 7.40 13.04 12.44
CA PHE A 305 8.30 14.06 11.89
C PHE A 305 9.55 14.17 12.76
N TRP A 306 10.71 14.35 12.15
CA TRP A 306 12.00 14.42 12.83
C TRP A 306 13.01 15.29 12.09
N GLY A 307 13.98 15.86 12.83
CA GLY A 307 15.08 16.67 12.28
C GLY A 307 14.74 18.15 12.20
N GLY A 308 15.67 18.95 11.68
CA GLY A 308 15.48 20.38 11.45
C GLY A 308 15.04 21.12 12.71
N ASN A 309 14.04 22.00 12.55
CA ASN A 309 13.41 22.74 13.64
C ASN A 309 12.07 22.12 14.10
N ILE A 310 11.83 20.84 13.81
CA ILE A 310 10.57 20.18 14.17
C ILE A 310 10.48 20.11 15.71
N PRO A 311 9.41 20.65 16.33
CA PRO A 311 9.26 20.63 17.77
C PRO A 311 9.07 19.21 18.30
N GLN A 312 9.68 18.90 19.44
CA GLN A 312 9.39 17.65 20.14
C GLN A 312 7.97 17.69 20.70
N GLY A 313 7.16 16.68 20.38
CA GLY A 313 5.81 16.57 20.92
C GLY A 313 5.10 15.32 20.43
N GLN A 314 3.84 15.20 20.83
CA GLN A 314 2.90 14.20 20.33
C GLN A 314 1.50 14.79 20.32
N THR A 315 0.65 14.27 19.44
CA THR A 315 -0.77 14.64 19.37
C THR A 315 -1.61 13.40 19.11
N ASP A 316 -2.78 13.33 19.74
CA ASP A 316 -3.81 12.34 19.48
C ASP A 316 -4.93 12.90 18.58
N ARG A 317 -4.79 14.15 18.12
CA ARG A 317 -5.70 14.77 17.17
C ARG A 317 -5.76 13.93 15.90
N LYS A 318 -6.96 13.72 15.38
CA LYS A 318 -7.15 13.10 14.08
C LYS A 318 -6.48 13.95 12.98
N VAL A 319 -5.55 13.33 12.28
CA VAL A 319 -4.88 13.85 11.08
C VAL A 319 -5.15 12.91 9.90
N ASN A 320 -4.93 13.38 8.67
CA ASN A 320 -5.08 12.57 7.47
C ASN A 320 -3.76 12.48 6.72
N ILE A 321 -3.48 11.38 6.03
CA ILE A 321 -2.28 11.23 5.19
C ILE A 321 -2.14 12.35 4.15
N ARG A 322 -3.26 12.85 3.61
CA ARG A 322 -3.27 13.99 2.68
C ARG A 322 -2.75 15.31 3.27
N ASP A 323 -2.59 15.39 4.58
CA ASP A 323 -2.09 16.57 5.30
C ASP A 323 -0.55 16.63 5.30
N ILE A 324 0.14 15.52 4.97
CA ILE A 324 1.62 15.46 4.95
C ILE A 324 2.21 16.38 3.86
N ALA A 325 1.74 16.24 2.62
CA ALA A 325 2.28 17.02 1.51
C ALA A 325 2.17 18.55 1.68
N PRO A 326 1.01 19.13 2.06
CA PRO A 326 0.93 20.56 2.35
C PRO A 326 1.74 20.98 3.58
N THR A 327 1.95 20.09 4.56
CA THR A 327 2.86 20.34 5.70
C THR A 327 4.30 20.52 5.20
N ILE A 328 4.80 19.60 4.39
CA ILE A 328 6.14 19.71 3.78
C ILE A 328 6.24 20.94 2.89
N SER A 329 5.23 21.22 2.06
CA SER A 329 5.23 22.44 1.23
C SER A 329 5.33 23.71 2.06
N THR A 330 4.63 23.76 3.21
CA THR A 330 4.66 24.90 4.14
C THR A 330 6.06 25.08 4.75
N LEU A 331 6.67 24.00 5.23
CA LEU A 331 8.03 24.03 5.78
C LEU A 331 9.06 24.50 4.75
N LEU A 332 8.89 24.13 3.48
CA LEU A 332 9.80 24.50 2.39
C LEU A 332 9.48 25.86 1.75
N GLY A 333 8.39 26.53 2.15
CA GLY A 333 7.95 27.77 1.51
C GLY A 333 7.55 27.60 0.03
N THR A 334 7.03 26.43 -0.34
CA THR A 334 6.64 26.09 -1.72
C THR A 334 5.12 26.03 -1.87
N ALA A 335 4.65 26.14 -3.12
CA ALA A 335 3.23 25.95 -3.42
C ALA A 335 2.79 24.50 -3.12
N TYR A 336 1.54 24.34 -2.71
CA TYR A 336 0.95 23.01 -2.50
C TYR A 336 0.84 22.24 -3.82
N PRO A 337 0.82 20.89 -3.77
CA PRO A 337 0.48 20.08 -4.93
C PRO A 337 -0.84 20.55 -5.56
N ASN A 338 -0.93 20.53 -6.89
CA ASN A 338 -2.06 21.08 -7.65
C ASN A 338 -3.42 20.40 -7.40
N GLY A 339 -3.44 19.19 -6.84
CA GLY A 339 -4.65 18.48 -6.39
C GLY A 339 -4.76 18.34 -4.87
N CYS A 340 -4.03 19.16 -4.10
CA CYS A 340 -4.02 19.07 -2.65
C CYS A 340 -5.40 19.33 -2.05
N THR A 341 -5.85 18.43 -1.17
CA THR A 341 -7.09 18.57 -0.39
C THR A 341 -6.87 18.46 1.12
N GLY A 342 -5.62 18.30 1.55
CA GLY A 342 -5.22 18.34 2.94
C GLY A 342 -4.84 19.75 3.39
N ASN A 343 -4.56 19.88 4.68
CA ASN A 343 -4.11 21.13 5.29
C ASN A 343 -2.78 20.89 6.01
N PRO A 344 -1.89 21.90 6.11
CA PRO A 344 -0.69 21.79 6.92
C PRO A 344 -1.03 21.44 8.37
N LEU A 345 -0.14 20.69 9.03
CA LEU A 345 -0.26 20.33 10.44
C LEU A 345 0.39 21.43 11.29
N PRO A 346 -0.41 22.21 12.05
CA PRO A 346 0.13 23.31 12.86
C PRO A 346 1.13 22.83 13.90
N GLU A 347 0.96 21.61 14.43
CA GLU A 347 1.90 21.00 15.40
C GLU A 347 3.31 20.81 14.86
N VAL A 348 3.48 20.91 13.54
CA VAL A 348 4.77 20.75 12.86
C VAL A 348 5.28 22.10 12.32
N THR A 349 4.38 23.00 11.93
CA THR A 349 4.72 24.25 11.21
C THR A 349 4.71 25.50 12.08
N GLU A 350 4.08 25.47 13.25
CA GLU A 350 3.96 26.57 14.22
C GLU A 350 4.62 26.19 15.55
#